data_AF-A0A1X0QK41-F1
#
_entry.id   AF-A0A1X0QK41-F1
#
_cell.length_a   1.000
_cell.length_b   1.000
_cell.length_c   1.000
_cell.angle_alpha   90.00
_cell.angle_beta   90.00
_cell.angle_gamma   90.00
#
_symmetry.space_group_name_H-M   'P 1'
#
loop_
_entity.id
_entity.type
_entity.pdbx_description
1 polymer ?
#
loop_
_entity_poly.entity_id
_entity_poly.type
_entity_poly.pdbx_seq_one_letter_code
_entity_poly.pdbx_strand_id
1 'polypeptide(L)'
;MNYKIEHGIVKNFDGTAKLLTEDEQIYVVAAFYGPFENTKYNEENPFDVKVKIVGRKYSKDEQEAYESLASALLIDILDEFVIRTVTHKTISLTVVTNSISFDLIVNTVSTAAVDGGIPLNGMFYANYNKCDLIVFDFDDKERLEFVIEPNLINKIDHKQKLKESISDMLSFDK
;
A
#
# COMPACT_ATOMS: atom_id res chain seq x y z
N MET A 1 4.74 11.54 15.70
CA MET A 1 3.27 11.34 15.81
C MET A 1 3.05 10.08 16.61
N ASN A 2 2.19 10.12 17.63
CA ASN A 2 1.88 8.93 18.42
C ASN A 2 0.64 8.23 17.83
N TYR A 3 0.72 6.92 17.70
CA TYR A 3 -0.39 6.08 17.26
C TYR A 3 -0.35 4.75 18.00
N LYS A 4 -1.51 4.11 18.11
CA LYS A 4 -1.69 2.75 18.64
C LYS A 4 -1.98 1.81 17.48
N ILE A 5 -1.32 0.66 17.45
CA ILE A 5 -1.66 -0.44 16.54
C ILE A 5 -2.19 -1.62 17.35
N GLU A 6 -3.33 -2.16 16.93
CA GLU A 6 -3.92 -3.40 17.41
C GLU A 6 -3.86 -4.43 16.27
N HIS A 7 -3.63 -5.70 16.57
CA HIS A 7 -3.62 -6.79 15.59
C HIS A 7 -4.60 -7.89 16.00
N GLY A 8 -4.94 -8.81 15.09
CA GLY A 8 -5.90 -9.90 15.37
C GLY A 8 -7.33 -9.41 15.65
N ILE A 9 -7.71 -8.28 15.05
CA ILE A 9 -8.98 -7.58 15.33
C ILE A 9 -10.20 -8.19 14.62
N VAL A 10 -10.03 -8.96 13.54
CA VAL A 10 -11.14 -9.62 12.82
C VAL A 10 -10.82 -11.10 12.59
N LYS A 11 -11.72 -11.98 13.04
CA LYS A 11 -11.49 -13.44 13.07
C LYS A 11 -11.65 -14.17 11.73
N ASN A 12 -12.22 -13.53 10.72
CA ASN A 12 -12.51 -14.15 9.42
C ASN A 12 -11.42 -13.88 8.37
N PHE A 13 -10.33 -13.26 8.78
CA PHE A 13 -9.17 -12.95 7.97
C PHE A 13 -7.96 -13.63 8.60
N ASP A 14 -6.98 -13.97 7.79
CA ASP A 14 -5.80 -14.68 8.26
C ASP A 14 -4.92 -13.74 9.09
N GLY A 15 -4.76 -12.48 8.62
CA GLY A 15 -4.00 -11.45 9.33
C GLY A 15 -4.70 -10.11 9.33
N THR A 16 -4.71 -9.40 10.45
CA THR A 16 -5.40 -8.11 10.56
C THR A 16 -4.67 -7.13 11.47
N ALA A 17 -4.78 -5.85 11.14
CA ALA A 17 -4.32 -4.79 12.02
C ALA A 17 -5.19 -3.54 11.90
N LYS A 18 -5.23 -2.77 12.98
CA LYS A 18 -5.87 -1.47 13.06
C LYS A 18 -4.93 -0.48 13.72
N LEU A 19 -4.64 0.61 13.01
CA LEU A 19 -3.94 1.77 13.53
C LEU A 19 -4.95 2.86 13.87
N LEU A 20 -4.77 3.48 15.03
CA LEU A 20 -5.50 4.66 15.49
C LEU A 20 -4.51 5.73 15.97
N THR A 21 -4.74 6.98 15.59
CA THR A 21 -4.05 8.11 16.22
C THR A 21 -4.60 8.36 17.63
N GLU A 22 -3.83 9.01 18.50
CA GLU A 22 -4.25 9.28 19.89
C GLU A 22 -5.54 10.10 19.99
N ASP A 23 -5.81 10.95 19.00
CA ASP A 23 -7.04 11.74 18.89
C ASP A 23 -8.18 11.00 18.17
N GLU A 24 -7.96 9.73 17.80
CA GLU A 24 -8.85 8.86 17.04
C GLU A 24 -9.36 9.45 15.71
N GLN A 25 -8.74 10.54 15.24
CA GLN A 25 -9.17 11.19 14.00
C GLN A 25 -8.72 10.44 12.76
N ILE A 26 -7.63 9.69 12.86
CA ILE A 26 -7.12 8.85 11.77
C ILE A 26 -7.22 7.40 12.17
N TYR A 27 -7.77 6.59 11.27
CA TYR A 27 -7.71 5.14 11.37
C TYR A 27 -7.28 4.50 10.06
N VAL A 28 -6.58 3.39 10.19
CA VAL A 28 -6.25 2.48 9.10
C VAL A 28 -6.58 1.08 9.57
N VAL A 29 -7.27 0.30 8.75
CA VAL A 29 -7.52 -1.12 8.98
C VAL A 29 -6.96 -1.86 7.78
N ALA A 30 -6.08 -2.83 8.02
CA ALA A 30 -5.56 -3.73 7.00
C ALA A 30 -5.97 -5.17 7.33
N ALA A 31 -6.35 -5.93 6.30
CA ALA A 31 -6.75 -7.32 6.42
C ALA A 31 -6.19 -8.14 5.26
N PHE A 32 -5.50 -9.23 5.60
CA PHE A 32 -5.01 -10.24 4.68
C PHE A 32 -5.94 -11.43 4.64
N TYR A 33 -6.11 -11.98 3.44
CA TYR A 33 -6.74 -13.26 3.21
C TYR A 33 -5.86 -14.09 2.27
N GLY A 34 -5.57 -15.32 2.66
CA GLY A 34 -4.63 -16.20 2.00
C GLY A 34 -3.29 -16.35 2.72
N PRO A 35 -2.34 -17.08 2.11
CA PRO A 35 -2.34 -17.47 0.69
C PRO A 35 -3.37 -18.56 0.32
N PHE A 36 -4.13 -18.39 -0.76
CA PHE A 36 -5.14 -19.36 -1.24
C PHE A 36 -4.99 -19.72 -2.72
N GLU A 37 -5.55 -20.85 -3.13
CA GLU A 37 -5.58 -21.25 -4.54
C GLU A 37 -6.60 -20.42 -5.33
N ASN A 38 -6.15 -19.81 -6.42
CA ASN A 38 -7.00 -19.07 -7.34
C ASN A 38 -6.97 -19.75 -8.71
N THR A 39 -8.15 -20.00 -9.29
CA THR A 39 -8.27 -20.59 -10.64
C THR A 39 -7.69 -19.70 -11.73
N LYS A 40 -7.47 -18.42 -11.43
CA LYS A 40 -6.78 -17.43 -12.28
C LYS A 40 -5.50 -16.93 -11.64
N TYR A 41 -4.76 -17.80 -10.95
CA TYR A 41 -3.45 -17.43 -10.42
C TYR A 41 -2.57 -16.85 -11.52
N ASN A 42 -2.16 -15.60 -11.33
CA ASN A 42 -1.21 -14.94 -12.20
C ASN A 42 0.14 -14.93 -11.48
N GLU A 43 1.09 -15.70 -11.99
CA GLU A 43 2.46 -15.69 -11.48
C GLU A 43 3.08 -14.30 -11.58
N GLU A 44 2.74 -13.49 -12.58
CA GLU A 44 3.29 -12.14 -12.71
C GLU A 44 2.72 -11.15 -11.69
N ASN A 45 1.51 -11.42 -11.15
CA ASN A 45 0.90 -10.59 -10.13
C ASN A 45 0.05 -11.45 -9.17
N PRO A 46 0.66 -12.01 -8.11
CA PRO A 46 -0.03 -12.87 -7.17
C PRO A 46 -0.86 -12.09 -6.13
N PHE A 47 -0.81 -10.76 -6.15
CA PHE A 47 -1.43 -9.90 -5.14
C PHE A 47 -2.72 -9.27 -5.64
N ASP A 48 -3.79 -9.43 -4.88
CA ASP A 48 -5.04 -8.70 -5.08
C ASP A 48 -5.18 -7.63 -3.99
N VAL A 49 -4.70 -6.42 -4.28
CA VAL A 49 -4.66 -5.31 -3.33
C VAL A 49 -5.77 -4.32 -3.60
N LYS A 50 -6.56 -4.02 -2.57
CA LYS A 50 -7.61 -3.01 -2.61
C LYS A 50 -7.49 -2.04 -1.46
N VAL A 51 -7.26 -0.77 -1.77
CA VAL A 51 -7.34 0.33 -0.81
C VAL A 51 -8.68 1.04 -0.96
N LYS A 52 -9.33 1.35 0.16
CA LYS A 52 -10.53 2.17 0.22
C LYS A 52 -10.33 3.32 1.20
N ILE A 53 -10.42 4.54 0.68
CA ILE A 53 -10.49 5.76 1.47
C ILE A 53 -11.97 6.05 1.72
N VAL A 54 -12.30 6.32 2.99
CA VAL A 54 -13.66 6.64 3.43
C VAL A 54 -13.68 7.97 4.16
N GLY A 55 -14.84 8.63 4.11
CA GLY A 55 -15.03 9.96 4.69
C GLY A 55 -15.28 11.03 3.63
N ARG A 56 -15.59 12.25 4.09
CA ARG A 56 -15.99 13.38 3.23
C ARG A 56 -14.88 14.41 2.99
N LYS A 57 -13.65 14.10 3.43
CA LYS A 57 -12.52 15.05 3.39
C LYS A 57 -12.01 15.30 1.97
N TYR A 58 -12.13 14.31 1.09
CA TYR A 58 -11.66 14.34 -0.29
C TYR A 58 -12.84 14.15 -1.25
N SER A 59 -12.76 14.75 -2.42
CA SER A 59 -13.70 14.46 -3.52
C SER A 59 -13.59 13.00 -3.96
N LYS A 60 -14.60 12.51 -4.69
CA LYS A 60 -14.61 11.13 -5.18
C LYS A 60 -13.41 10.84 -6.09
N ASP A 61 -13.10 11.75 -6.99
CA ASP A 61 -12.01 11.59 -7.96
C ASP A 61 -10.64 11.58 -7.27
N GLU A 62 -10.45 12.41 -6.24
CA GLU A 62 -9.24 12.39 -5.41
C GLU A 62 -9.11 11.06 -4.64
N GLN A 63 -10.20 10.56 -4.05
CA GLN A 63 -10.19 9.27 -3.36
C GLN A 63 -9.76 8.15 -4.31
N GLU A 64 -10.37 8.06 -5.49
CA GLU A 64 -10.04 7.01 -6.48
C GLU A 64 -8.58 7.11 -6.95
N ALA A 65 -8.04 8.33 -7.12
CA ALA A 65 -6.64 8.53 -7.46
C ALA A 65 -5.69 8.04 -6.36
N TYR A 66 -5.95 8.40 -5.09
CA TYR A 66 -5.13 7.95 -3.97
C TYR A 66 -5.27 6.45 -3.72
N GLU A 67 -6.48 5.89 -3.83
CA GLU A 67 -6.74 4.45 -3.72
C GLU A 67 -5.93 3.67 -4.77
N SER A 68 -5.92 4.14 -6.02
CA SER A 68 -5.17 3.52 -7.12
C SER A 68 -3.67 3.57 -6.88
N LEU A 69 -3.14 4.74 -6.49
CA LEU A 69 -1.71 4.92 -6.22
C LEU A 69 -1.25 4.06 -5.04
N ALA A 70 -1.99 4.09 -3.92
CA ALA A 70 -1.65 3.31 -2.74
C ALA A 70 -1.70 1.80 -3.01
N SER A 71 -2.68 1.34 -3.80
CA SER A 71 -2.77 -0.07 -4.18
C SER A 71 -1.56 -0.51 -5.00
N ALA A 72 -1.14 0.30 -5.99
CA ALA A 72 0.03 0.01 -6.81
C ALA A 72 1.32 -0.05 -5.96
N LEU A 73 1.54 0.94 -5.10
CA LEU A 73 2.72 0.97 -4.23
C LEU A 73 2.74 -0.19 -3.22
N LEU A 74 1.58 -0.60 -2.71
CA LEU A 74 1.49 -1.77 -1.83
C LEU A 74 1.77 -3.08 -2.58
N ILE A 75 1.38 -3.21 -3.85
CA ILE A 75 1.75 -4.36 -4.68
C ILE A 75 3.27 -4.43 -4.81
N ASP A 76 3.93 -3.32 -5.14
CA ASP A 76 5.39 -3.27 -5.28
C ASP A 76 6.09 -3.65 -3.96
N ILE A 77 5.60 -3.16 -2.82
CA ILE A 77 6.11 -3.54 -1.49
C ILE A 77 5.89 -5.04 -1.25
N LEU A 78 4.71 -5.58 -1.51
CA LEU A 78 4.45 -6.99 -1.28
C LEU A 78 5.27 -7.90 -2.19
N ASP A 79 5.52 -7.51 -3.44
CA ASP A 79 6.35 -8.28 -4.37
C ASP A 79 7.81 -8.36 -3.91
N GLU A 80 8.33 -7.26 -3.34
CA GLU A 80 9.67 -7.22 -2.76
C GLU A 80 9.77 -8.03 -1.46
N PHE A 81 8.77 -7.94 -0.58
CA PHE A 81 8.88 -8.46 0.79
C PHE A 81 8.33 -9.87 0.98
N VAL A 82 7.32 -10.28 0.22
CA VAL A 82 6.72 -11.60 0.37
C VAL A 82 7.63 -12.64 -0.29
N ILE A 83 7.97 -13.69 0.46
CA ILE A 83 8.81 -14.77 -0.06
C ILE A 83 8.02 -15.61 -1.05
N ARG A 84 8.10 -15.25 -2.34
CA ARG A 84 7.35 -15.90 -3.42
C ARG A 84 7.71 -17.37 -3.64
N THR A 85 8.92 -17.78 -3.28
CA THR A 85 9.37 -19.19 -3.42
C THR A 85 8.60 -20.15 -2.50
N VAL A 86 7.95 -19.64 -1.46
CA VAL A 86 7.11 -20.45 -0.55
C VAL A 86 5.61 -20.31 -0.88
N THR A 87 5.23 -19.37 -1.75
CA THR A 87 3.82 -19.01 -2.00
C THR A 87 3.50 -18.91 -3.50
N HIS A 88 3.20 -20.02 -4.15
CA HIS A 88 2.59 -20.04 -5.49
C HIS A 88 1.06 -19.85 -5.42
N LYS A 89 0.61 -18.89 -4.62
CA LYS A 89 -0.79 -18.69 -4.26
C LYS A 89 -1.15 -17.22 -4.28
N THR A 90 -2.43 -16.92 -4.43
CA THR A 90 -2.91 -15.54 -4.36
C THR A 90 -2.97 -15.08 -2.91
N ILE A 91 -2.54 -13.84 -2.66
CA ILE A 91 -2.69 -13.14 -1.39
C ILE A 91 -3.57 -11.93 -1.66
N SER A 92 -4.66 -11.79 -0.92
CA SER A 92 -5.52 -10.61 -1.01
C SER A 92 -5.28 -9.70 0.19
N LEU A 93 -5.12 -8.41 -0.07
CA LEU A 93 -4.99 -7.36 0.93
C LEU A 93 -6.10 -6.35 0.73
N THR A 94 -6.89 -6.12 1.77
CA THR A 94 -7.84 -5.01 1.82
C THR A 94 -7.41 -4.00 2.88
N VAL A 95 -7.34 -2.73 2.51
CA VAL A 95 -7.08 -1.61 3.41
C VAL A 95 -8.29 -0.66 3.41
N VAL A 96 -8.77 -0.28 4.58
CA VAL A 96 -9.80 0.74 4.76
C VAL A 96 -9.25 1.84 5.66
N THR A 97 -9.30 3.09 5.22
CA THR A 97 -8.76 4.22 5.97
C THR A 97 -9.52 5.51 5.70
N ASN A 98 -9.43 6.48 6.60
CA ASN A 98 -9.89 7.86 6.36
C ASN A 98 -8.74 8.84 6.09
N SER A 99 -7.53 8.33 5.85
CA SER A 99 -6.31 9.11 5.62
C SER A 99 -5.63 8.73 4.31
N ILE A 100 -4.85 9.67 3.75
CA ILE A 100 -3.98 9.44 2.58
C ILE A 100 -2.52 9.22 3.00
N SER A 101 -2.27 9.12 4.31
CA SER A 101 -0.93 8.97 4.87
C SER A 101 -0.40 7.56 4.57
N PHE A 102 0.41 7.46 3.52
CA PHE A 102 0.90 6.17 3.04
C PHE A 102 1.79 5.46 4.06
N ASP A 103 2.52 6.20 4.89
CA ASP A 103 3.31 5.65 5.97
C ASP A 103 2.47 4.89 7.01
N LEU A 104 1.32 5.44 7.41
CA LEU A 104 0.39 4.78 8.32
C LEU A 104 -0.22 3.54 7.67
N ILE A 105 -0.51 3.61 6.38
CA ILE A 105 -1.00 2.47 5.60
C ILE A 105 0.05 1.35 5.63
N VAL A 106 1.28 1.64 5.23
CA VAL A 106 2.38 0.65 5.18
C VAL A 106 2.64 0.02 6.55
N ASN A 107 2.69 0.83 7.62
CA ASN A 107 2.94 0.32 8.97
C ASN A 107 1.81 -0.59 9.48
N THR A 108 0.57 -0.28 9.10
CA THR A 108 -0.60 -1.12 9.42
C THR A 108 -0.58 -2.41 8.62
N VAL A 109 -0.25 -2.35 7.33
CA VAL A 109 -0.14 -3.52 6.45
C VAL A 109 0.97 -4.45 6.92
N SER A 110 2.14 -3.92 7.27
CA SER A 110 3.26 -4.68 7.83
C SER A 110 2.82 -5.47 9.08
N THR A 111 2.11 -4.81 9.99
CA THR A 111 1.59 -5.47 11.19
C THR A 111 0.56 -6.56 10.86
N ALA A 112 -0.35 -6.30 9.92
CA ALA A 112 -1.34 -7.30 9.49
C ALA A 112 -0.70 -8.50 8.79
N ALA A 113 0.39 -8.30 8.05
CA ALA A 113 1.13 -9.38 7.39
C ALA A 113 1.79 -10.30 8.43
N VAL A 114 2.38 -9.73 9.48
CA VAL A 114 2.94 -10.50 10.62
C VAL A 114 1.85 -11.25 11.37
N ASP A 115 0.73 -10.60 11.69
CA ASP A 115 -0.42 -11.23 12.37
C ASP A 115 -0.93 -12.44 11.59
N GLY A 116 -0.98 -12.34 10.26
CA GLY A 116 -1.43 -13.42 9.38
C GLY A 116 -0.40 -14.47 9.03
N GLY A 117 0.83 -14.36 9.53
CA GLY A 117 1.91 -15.28 9.16
C GLY A 117 2.21 -15.28 7.66
N ILE A 118 2.02 -14.14 6.97
CA ILE A 118 2.46 -13.99 5.59
C ILE A 118 3.99 -14.13 5.59
N PRO A 119 4.56 -15.02 4.76
CA PRO A 119 6.00 -15.24 4.76
C PRO A 119 6.71 -14.03 4.16
N LEU A 120 7.46 -13.30 4.98
CA LEU A 120 8.23 -12.12 4.59
C LEU A 120 9.74 -12.40 4.67
N ASN A 121 10.52 -11.88 3.73
CA ASN A 121 12.00 -11.92 3.78
C ASN A 121 12.58 -10.91 4.79
N GLY A 122 11.79 -9.89 5.17
CA GLY A 122 12.19 -8.86 6.11
C GLY A 122 10.98 -8.06 6.60
N MET A 123 11.19 -7.30 7.67
CA MET A 123 10.18 -6.38 8.16
C MET A 123 10.30 -5.06 7.39
N PHE A 124 9.16 -4.54 6.92
CA PHE A 124 9.08 -3.24 6.25
C PHE A 124 8.26 -2.25 7.06
N TYR A 125 8.67 -0.99 7.07
CA TYR A 125 7.92 0.11 7.67
C TYR A 125 8.25 1.41 6.93
N ALA A 126 7.36 2.39 7.00
CA ALA A 126 7.55 3.69 6.38
C ALA A 126 7.64 4.80 7.44
N ASN A 127 8.58 5.73 7.23
CA ASN A 127 8.82 6.84 8.14
C ASN A 127 8.30 8.17 7.59
N TYR A 128 7.39 8.78 8.35
CA TYR A 128 6.76 10.08 8.09
C TYR A 128 7.73 11.22 7.74
N ASN A 129 8.92 11.26 8.35
CA ASN A 129 9.82 12.42 8.25
C ASN A 129 10.76 12.40 7.04
N LYS A 130 10.86 11.28 6.31
CA LYS A 130 11.82 11.16 5.21
C LYS A 130 11.25 10.63 3.90
N CYS A 131 10.00 10.17 3.87
CA CYS A 131 9.46 9.41 2.73
C CYS A 131 10.33 8.17 2.40
N ASP A 132 10.99 7.63 3.43
CA ASP A 132 11.80 6.43 3.33
C ASP A 132 10.96 5.23 3.78
N LEU A 133 10.83 4.23 2.91
CA LEU A 133 10.56 2.88 3.34
C LEU A 133 11.88 2.34 3.91
N ILE A 134 11.85 1.99 5.18
CA ILE A 134 13.03 1.48 5.88
C ILE A 134 12.82 -0.02 6.07
N VAL A 135 13.80 -0.76 5.57
CA VAL A 135 13.82 -2.22 5.54
C VAL A 135 14.70 -2.75 6.66
N PHE A 136 14.21 -3.76 7.38
CA PHE A 136 15.03 -4.57 8.26
C PHE A 136 15.16 -5.97 7.65
N ASP A 137 16.28 -6.20 6.98
CA ASP A 137 16.72 -7.54 6.60
C ASP A 137 17.37 -8.23 7.81
N PHE A 138 17.11 -9.53 7.97
CA PHE A 138 17.65 -10.33 9.06
C PHE A 138 19.05 -10.87 8.77
N ASP A 139 19.45 -10.97 7.50
CA ASP A 139 20.67 -11.68 7.13
C ASP A 139 21.91 -10.79 6.92
N ASP A 140 21.77 -9.49 6.64
CA ASP A 140 22.93 -8.60 6.56
C ASP A 140 22.61 -7.15 6.95
N LYS A 141 23.62 -6.46 7.48
CA LYS A 141 23.56 -5.09 8.04
C LYS A 141 23.34 -3.99 6.98
N GLU A 142 22.51 -4.23 5.97
CA GLU A 142 22.23 -3.26 4.92
C GLU A 142 20.81 -2.70 5.08
N ARG A 143 20.73 -1.40 5.37
CA ARG A 143 19.48 -0.64 5.22
C ARG A 143 19.27 -0.40 3.73
N LEU A 144 18.28 -1.06 3.14
CA LEU A 144 17.70 -0.62 1.88
C LEU A 144 16.79 0.59 2.19
N GLU A 145 17.23 1.78 1.78
CA GLU A 145 16.38 2.99 1.77
C GLU A 145 15.68 3.05 0.41
N PHE A 146 14.40 2.64 0.38
CA PHE A 146 13.55 2.92 -0.77
C PHE A 146 13.00 4.33 -0.60
N VAL A 147 13.58 5.28 -1.34
CA VAL A 147 13.06 6.65 -1.44
C VAL A 147 11.84 6.62 -2.35
N ILE A 148 10.65 6.66 -1.76
CA ILE A 148 9.45 7.00 -2.52
C ILE A 148 9.56 8.51 -2.77
N GLU A 149 10.12 8.91 -3.91
CA GLU A 149 10.26 10.32 -4.25
C GLU A 149 8.90 11.02 -4.03
N PRO A 150 8.84 12.07 -3.18
CA PRO A 150 7.61 12.85 -2.98
C PRO A 150 7.03 13.42 -4.29
N ASN A 151 7.85 13.46 -5.34
CA ASN A 151 7.52 13.96 -6.67
C ASN A 151 6.68 13.01 -7.54
N LEU A 152 6.31 11.80 -7.10
CA LEU A 152 5.33 11.00 -7.84
C LEU A 152 3.92 11.63 -7.84
N ILE A 153 3.55 12.33 -6.75
CA ILE A 153 2.30 13.11 -6.68
C ILE A 153 2.34 14.29 -7.66
N ASN A 154 3.50 14.96 -7.81
CA ASN A 154 3.71 16.03 -8.81
C ASN A 154 3.82 15.51 -10.26
N LYS A 155 4.18 14.23 -10.47
CA LYS A 155 4.20 13.60 -11.81
C LYS A 155 2.80 13.28 -12.33
N ILE A 156 1.80 13.12 -11.46
CA ILE A 156 0.39 12.97 -11.87
C ILE A 156 -0.11 14.29 -12.48
N ASP A 157 0.24 15.43 -11.87
CA ASP A 157 -0.08 16.78 -12.36
C ASP A 157 0.64 17.09 -13.70
N HIS A 158 1.87 16.56 -13.88
CA HIS A 158 2.58 16.64 -15.16
C HIS A 158 2.01 15.75 -16.27
N LYS A 159 1.44 14.57 -15.95
CA LYS A 159 0.78 13.70 -16.95
C LYS A 159 -0.58 14.24 -17.42
N GLN A 160 -1.30 15.00 -16.58
CA GLN A 160 -2.49 15.75 -17.01
C GLN A 160 -2.12 16.90 -17.95
N LYS A 161 -1.09 17.70 -17.61
CA LYS A 161 -0.58 18.76 -18.52
C LYS A 161 -0.02 18.24 -19.85
N LEU A 162 0.60 17.05 -19.85
CA LEU A 162 1.07 16.42 -21.10
C LEU A 162 -0.09 15.92 -21.98
N LYS A 163 -1.20 15.45 -21.41
CA LYS A 163 -2.40 15.09 -22.19
C LYS A 163 -3.09 16.31 -22.80
N GLU A 164 -3.12 17.43 -22.08
CA GLU A 164 -3.66 18.70 -22.60
C GLU A 164 -2.77 19.30 -23.70
N SER A 165 -1.45 19.32 -23.52
CA SER A 165 -0.51 19.79 -24.57
C SER A 165 -0.48 18.89 -25.82
N ILE A 166 -0.66 17.57 -25.69
CA ILE A 166 -0.74 16.67 -26.85
C ILE A 166 -2.09 16.81 -27.58
N SER A 167 -3.19 17.07 -26.86
CA SER A 167 -4.50 17.38 -27.45
C SER A 167 -4.46 18.68 -28.26
N ASP A 168 -3.79 19.71 -27.75
CA ASP A 168 -3.63 20.98 -28.46
C ASP A 168 -2.73 20.84 -29.69
N MET A 169 -1.66 20.04 -29.62
CA MET A 169 -0.78 19.77 -30.78
C MET A 169 -1.44 18.89 -31.86
N LEU A 170 -2.41 18.04 -31.52
CA LEU A 170 -3.14 17.19 -32.49
C LEU A 170 -4.36 17.87 -33.12
N SER A 171 -4.63 19.13 -32.78
CA SER A 171 -5.71 19.93 -33.37
C SER A 171 -5.28 20.81 -34.57
N PHE A 172 -4.01 20.72 -34.99
CA PHE A 172 -3.42 21.52 -36.07
C PHE A 172 -3.27 20.84 -37.43
N ASP A 173 -3.99 19.73 -37.67
CA ASP A 173 -4.19 19.22 -39.04
C ASP A 173 -5.70 19.23 -39.38
N LYS A 174 -6.16 20.40 -39.81
CA LYS A 174 -7.28 20.59 -40.73
C LYS A 174 -6.84 21.48 -41.88
#